data_AF-A0A550GMC6-F1
#
_entry.id   AF-A0A550GMC6-F1
#
_cell.length_a   1.000
_cell.length_b   1.000
_cell.length_c   1.000
_cell.angle_alpha   90.00
_cell.angle_beta   90.00
_cell.angle_gamma   90.00
#
_symmetry.space_group_name_H-M   'P 1'
#
loop_
_entity.id
_entity.type
_entity.pdbx_description
1 polymer ?
#
loop_
_entity_poly.entity_id
_entity_poly.type
_entity_poly.pdbx_seq_one_letter_code
_entity_poly.pdbx_strand_id
1 'polypeptide(L)'
;MGMGRYLVRRMLYLIPLFFGILIIVFAATRMAGDPVRLMTTLNPYITEEAKLNLIRYYGLDQPLYVQFFIYLSQLFQGDLGNSYAISGGLEVTTLIGYYIGPTILLQIASIVLALLIAIPIGIISAKRKYSKLDMTVTTTSLIGTCIPVFYMGIIAILIFGYFLGWFPAGGLITQITETRGYFLGNQTLDILWHMFVPTAVLTFAILAPIVLLVRSSMLEILKQDYILAARASGLSERAVVFKHALRNALIPVVTYVGIYFGGMLAGAPITETVFNWPGVGRLFVQATTKLDFPVIMGITVLITIMTLIANLITDLTYGYIDPRIRVE
;
A
#
# COMPACT_ATOMS: atom_id res chain seq x y z
N MET A 1 22.52 -15.40 -15.90
CA MET A 1 21.97 -16.62 -15.27
C MET A 1 20.61 -17.01 -15.87
N GLY A 2 20.19 -18.29 -15.84
CA GLY A 2 18.82 -18.67 -16.22
C GLY A 2 17.77 -18.07 -15.27
N MET A 3 16.57 -17.72 -15.77
CA MET A 3 15.49 -17.07 -14.98
C MET A 3 15.18 -17.82 -13.67
N GLY A 4 15.22 -19.16 -13.69
CA GLY A 4 15.01 -19.97 -12.48
C GLY A 4 16.10 -19.78 -11.42
N ARG A 5 17.37 -19.66 -11.80
CA ARG A 5 18.49 -19.43 -10.84
C ARG A 5 18.43 -18.03 -10.25
N TYR A 6 18.02 -17.05 -11.05
CA TYR A 6 17.76 -15.68 -10.60
C TYR A 6 16.63 -15.64 -9.55
N LEU A 7 15.50 -16.31 -9.84
CA LEU A 7 14.37 -16.41 -8.92
C LEU A 7 14.73 -17.09 -7.60
N VAL A 8 15.42 -18.24 -7.66
CA VAL A 8 15.85 -18.96 -6.44
C VAL A 8 16.77 -18.08 -5.59
N ARG A 9 17.76 -17.42 -6.21
CA ARG A 9 18.66 -16.52 -5.50
C ARG A 9 17.89 -15.36 -4.84
N ARG A 10 16.90 -14.80 -5.54
CA ARG A 10 16.02 -13.74 -5.02
C ARG A 10 15.23 -14.24 -3.80
N MET A 11 14.58 -15.39 -3.91
CA MET A 11 13.81 -15.99 -2.81
C MET A 11 14.69 -16.26 -1.58
N LEU A 12 15.93 -16.73 -1.79
CA LEU A 12 16.89 -16.92 -0.70
C LEU A 12 17.24 -15.61 0.03
N TYR A 13 17.25 -14.45 -0.64
CA TYR A 13 17.43 -13.15 0.02
C TYR A 13 16.17 -12.69 0.76
N LEU A 14 14.98 -13.13 0.36
CA LEU A 14 13.73 -12.76 1.04
C LEU A 14 13.57 -13.44 2.39
N ILE A 15 14.12 -14.66 2.56
CA ILE A 15 14.07 -15.40 3.82
C ILE A 15 14.71 -14.63 4.99
N PRO A 16 15.99 -14.24 4.96
CA PRO A 16 16.60 -13.51 6.07
C PRO A 16 15.93 -12.14 6.30
N LEU A 17 15.43 -11.50 5.24
CA LEU A 17 14.68 -10.25 5.37
C LEU A 17 13.37 -10.47 6.14
N PHE A 18 12.61 -11.51 5.80
CA PHE A 18 11.37 -11.88 6.48
C PHE A 18 11.61 -12.15 7.97
N PHE A 19 12.59 -13.01 8.30
CA PHE A 19 12.96 -13.30 9.68
C PHE A 19 13.47 -12.07 10.43
N GLY A 20 14.25 -11.20 9.77
CA GLY A 20 14.70 -9.94 10.35
C GLY A 20 13.52 -9.05 10.77
N ILE A 21 12.51 -8.92 9.91
CA ILE A 21 11.29 -8.16 10.24
C ILE A 21 10.53 -8.81 11.39
N LEU A 22 10.36 -10.13 11.39
CA LEU A 22 9.69 -10.84 12.49
C LEU A 22 10.40 -10.63 13.83
N ILE A 23 11.73 -10.69 13.86
CA ILE A 23 12.52 -10.46 15.07
C ILE A 23 12.32 -9.02 15.58
N ILE A 24 12.40 -8.03 14.68
CA ILE A 24 12.24 -6.61 15.05
C ILE A 24 10.85 -6.36 15.62
N VAL A 25 9.81 -6.85 14.93
CA VAL A 25 8.42 -6.67 15.34
C VAL A 25 8.16 -7.39 16.67
N PHE A 26 8.63 -8.62 16.82
CA PHE A 26 8.51 -9.37 18.07
C PHE A 26 9.24 -8.66 19.22
N ALA A 27 10.47 -8.20 19.01
CA ALA A 27 11.21 -7.46 20.04
C ALA A 27 10.48 -6.17 20.43
N ALA A 28 9.99 -5.42 19.45
CA ALA A 28 9.25 -4.18 19.68
C ALA A 28 7.97 -4.41 20.50
N THR A 29 7.19 -5.46 20.21
CA THR A 29 5.98 -5.77 20.99
C THR A 29 6.31 -6.18 22.42
N ARG A 30 7.39 -6.94 22.65
CA ARG A 30 7.84 -7.31 24.01
C ARG A 30 8.38 -6.11 24.81
N MET A 31 8.98 -5.13 24.13
CA MET A 31 9.43 -3.89 24.77
C MET A 31 8.27 -2.94 25.10
N ALA A 32 7.18 -2.98 24.31
CA ALA A 32 6.05 -2.06 24.46
C ALA A 32 5.18 -2.35 25.72
N GLY A 33 5.20 -3.57 26.26
CA GLY A 33 4.55 -3.89 27.52
C GLY A 33 4.10 -5.35 27.66
N ASP A 34 3.60 -5.70 28.85
CA ASP A 34 3.05 -7.03 29.14
C ASP A 34 1.63 -7.18 28.56
N PRO A 35 1.41 -8.09 27.59
CA PRO A 35 0.10 -8.33 26.99
C PRO A 35 -0.98 -8.72 28.01
N VAL A 36 -0.64 -9.52 29.03
CA VAL A 36 -1.61 -9.97 30.03
C VAL A 36 -2.01 -8.84 30.95
N ARG A 37 -1.07 -7.95 31.29
CA ARG A 37 -1.41 -6.72 31.99
C ARG A 37 -2.40 -5.89 31.18
N LEU A 38 -2.20 -5.72 29.88
CA LEU A 38 -3.11 -4.94 29.04
C LEU A 38 -4.51 -5.56 28.92
N MET A 39 -4.60 -6.89 28.79
CA MET A 39 -5.87 -7.62 28.79
C MET A 39 -6.66 -7.47 30.10
N THR A 40 -5.95 -7.35 31.23
CA THR A 40 -6.53 -7.47 32.56
C THR A 40 -6.66 -6.14 33.31
N THR A 41 -5.97 -5.08 32.86
CA THR A 41 -5.97 -3.76 33.51
C THR A 41 -7.35 -3.12 33.53
N LEU A 42 -8.18 -3.36 32.52
CA LEU A 42 -9.53 -2.78 32.41
C LEU A 42 -10.62 -3.65 33.04
N ASN A 43 -10.29 -4.84 33.56
CA ASN A 43 -11.26 -5.76 34.13
C ASN A 43 -10.98 -6.00 35.63
N PRO A 44 -11.70 -5.31 36.53
CA PRO A 44 -11.47 -5.40 37.97
C PRO A 44 -11.89 -6.76 38.57
N TYR A 45 -12.53 -7.63 37.79
CA TYR A 45 -13.00 -8.95 38.24
C TYR A 45 -12.00 -10.08 37.96
N ILE A 46 -10.85 -9.79 37.36
CA ILE A 46 -9.84 -10.80 37.06
C ILE A 46 -8.96 -11.05 38.28
N THR A 47 -9.02 -12.26 38.83
CA THR A 47 -8.19 -12.70 39.95
C THR A 47 -6.72 -12.81 39.53
N GLU A 48 -5.80 -12.65 40.49
CA GLU A 48 -4.36 -12.82 40.24
C GLU A 48 -4.02 -14.24 39.73
N GLU A 49 -4.77 -15.25 40.17
CA GLU A 49 -4.63 -16.62 39.66
C GLU A 49 -4.97 -16.73 38.16
N ALA A 50 -6.05 -16.06 37.72
CA ALA A 50 -6.40 -16.01 36.31
C ALA A 50 -5.33 -15.28 35.47
N LYS A 51 -4.69 -14.23 36.02
CA LYS A 51 -3.57 -13.54 35.35
C LYS A 51 -2.37 -14.47 35.16
N LEU A 52 -1.98 -15.21 36.21
CA LEU A 52 -0.87 -16.18 36.13
C LEU A 52 -1.15 -17.30 35.13
N ASN A 53 -2.40 -17.76 35.06
CA ASN A 53 -2.83 -18.75 34.08
C ASN A 53 -2.73 -18.21 32.65
N LEU A 54 -3.08 -16.94 32.41
CA LEU A 54 -2.91 -16.29 31.11
C LEU A 54 -1.43 -16.12 30.73
N ILE A 55 -0.57 -15.73 31.69
CA ILE A 55 0.88 -15.63 31.47
C ILE A 55 1.45 -16.97 31.00
N ARG A 56 1.09 -18.07 31.68
CA ARG A 56 1.51 -19.42 31.30
C ARG A 56 0.90 -19.87 29.96
N TYR A 57 -0.38 -19.57 29.74
CA TYR A 57 -1.07 -19.91 28.49
C TYR A 57 -0.42 -19.27 27.27
N TYR A 58 -0.01 -18.00 27.37
CA TYR A 58 0.71 -17.28 26.32
C TYR A 58 2.23 -17.50 26.33
N GLY A 59 2.74 -18.36 27.23
CA GLY A 59 4.17 -18.67 27.39
C GLY A 59 5.02 -17.46 27.77
N LEU A 60 4.42 -16.42 28.37
CA LEU A 60 5.11 -15.17 28.73
C LEU A 60 6.11 -15.35 29.88
N ASP A 61 6.02 -16.46 30.60
CA ASP A 61 6.96 -16.91 31.63
C ASP A 61 8.23 -17.56 31.06
N GLN A 62 8.24 -17.89 29.77
CA GLN A 62 9.37 -18.53 29.10
C GLN A 62 10.43 -17.50 28.66
N PRO A 63 11.70 -17.90 28.46
CA PRO A 63 12.71 -17.04 27.87
C PRO A 63 12.29 -16.49 26.48
N LEU A 64 12.71 -15.26 26.14
CA LEU A 64 12.29 -14.57 24.91
C LEU A 64 12.49 -15.39 23.62
N TYR A 65 13.57 -16.16 23.54
CA TYR A 65 13.83 -17.00 22.37
C TYR A 65 12.79 -18.14 22.25
N VAL A 66 12.35 -18.73 23.37
CA VAL A 66 11.29 -19.75 23.38
C VAL A 66 9.98 -19.14 22.92
N GLN A 67 9.63 -17.96 23.45
CA GLN A 67 8.44 -17.23 23.03
C GLN A 67 8.45 -16.92 21.53
N PHE A 68 9.61 -16.58 20.97
CA PHE A 68 9.76 -16.33 19.53
C PHE A 68 9.56 -17.61 18.71
N PHE A 69 10.11 -18.76 19.14
CA PHE A 69 9.89 -20.02 18.45
C PHE A 69 8.44 -20.51 18.51
N ILE A 70 7.75 -20.28 19.63
CA ILE A 70 6.31 -20.56 19.75
C ILE A 70 5.54 -19.70 18.74
N TYR A 71 5.83 -18.39 18.71
CA TYR A 71 5.22 -17.47 17.74
C TYR A 71 5.48 -17.89 16.29
N LEU A 72 6.73 -18.25 15.95
CA LEU A 72 7.05 -18.75 14.61
C LEU A 72 6.28 -20.02 14.27
N SER A 73 6.20 -20.98 15.19
CA SER A 73 5.46 -22.22 14.98
C SER A 73 3.98 -21.96 14.71
N GLN A 74 3.35 -21.09 15.50
CA GLN A 74 1.95 -20.69 15.30
C GLN A 74 1.77 -19.99 13.95
N LEU A 75 2.65 -19.04 13.64
CA LEU A 75 2.63 -18.31 12.37
C LEU A 75 2.70 -19.23 11.15
N PHE A 76 3.59 -20.23 11.15
CA PHE A 76 3.72 -21.18 10.05
C PHE A 76 2.54 -22.16 9.95
N GLN A 77 1.77 -22.33 11.02
CA GLN A 77 0.50 -23.07 11.01
C GLN A 77 -0.69 -22.20 10.55
N GLY A 78 -0.45 -20.90 10.29
CA GLY A 78 -1.49 -19.94 9.94
C GLY A 78 -2.22 -19.36 11.15
N ASP A 79 -1.76 -19.64 12.37
CA ASP A 79 -2.31 -19.07 13.59
C ASP A 79 -1.60 -17.74 13.92
N LEU A 80 -2.33 -16.63 13.78
CA LEU A 80 -1.87 -15.29 14.14
C LEU A 80 -2.29 -14.88 15.56
N GLY A 81 -2.92 -15.79 16.30
CA GLY A 81 -3.52 -15.57 17.60
C GLY A 81 -4.87 -14.87 17.52
N ASN A 82 -5.33 -14.49 18.71
CA ASN A 82 -6.62 -13.85 18.92
C ASN A 82 -6.43 -12.41 19.36
N SER A 83 -7.26 -11.53 18.80
CA SER A 83 -7.32 -10.12 19.15
C SER A 83 -7.99 -9.93 20.50
N TYR A 84 -7.29 -9.33 21.47
CA TYR A 84 -7.81 -9.19 22.83
C TYR A 84 -8.42 -7.83 23.14
N ALA A 85 -8.09 -6.78 22.38
CA ALA A 85 -8.61 -5.43 22.59
C ALA A 85 -9.56 -4.99 21.48
N ILE A 86 -9.47 -5.62 20.30
CA ILE A 86 -10.34 -5.36 19.15
C ILE A 86 -11.27 -6.58 18.97
N SER A 87 -12.58 -6.33 18.94
CA SER A 87 -13.58 -7.36 18.59
C SER A 87 -13.66 -8.60 19.48
N GLY A 88 -13.26 -8.49 20.76
CA GLY A 88 -13.66 -9.43 21.82
C GLY A 88 -13.13 -10.87 21.70
N GLY A 89 -11.89 -11.06 21.26
CA GLY A 89 -11.26 -12.39 21.17
C GLY A 89 -11.26 -13.02 19.78
N LEU A 90 -11.71 -12.31 18.75
CA LEU A 90 -11.78 -12.84 17.39
C LEU A 90 -10.38 -13.15 16.83
N GLU A 91 -10.29 -14.22 16.03
CA GLU A 91 -9.07 -14.61 15.33
C GLU A 91 -8.54 -13.48 14.42
N VAL A 92 -7.23 -13.23 14.50
CA VAL A 92 -6.57 -12.16 13.74
C VAL A 92 -6.65 -12.41 12.23
N THR A 93 -6.56 -13.67 11.80
CA THR A 93 -6.72 -14.08 10.38
C THR A 93 -8.09 -13.67 9.83
N THR A 94 -9.15 -13.94 10.59
CA THR A 94 -10.53 -13.59 10.25
C THR A 94 -10.70 -12.07 10.21
N LEU A 95 -10.18 -11.34 11.20
CA LEU A 95 -10.16 -9.87 11.19
C LEU A 95 -9.50 -9.33 9.92
N ILE A 96 -8.27 -9.76 9.62
CA ILE A 96 -7.54 -9.33 8.44
C ILE A 96 -8.35 -9.62 7.16
N GLY A 97 -8.98 -10.80 7.06
CA GLY A 97 -9.81 -11.18 5.93
C GLY A 97 -10.96 -10.21 5.65
N TYR A 98 -11.60 -9.65 6.69
CA TYR A 98 -12.67 -8.66 6.51
C TYR A 98 -12.17 -7.30 6.00
N TYR A 99 -10.98 -6.88 6.45
CA TYR A 99 -10.47 -5.53 6.19
C TYR A 99 -9.52 -5.45 5.00
N ILE A 100 -8.96 -6.58 4.51
CA ILE A 100 -7.99 -6.57 3.40
C ILE A 100 -8.63 -6.18 2.07
N GLY A 101 -9.87 -6.61 1.83
CA GLY A 101 -10.59 -6.32 0.58
C GLY A 101 -10.76 -4.83 0.31
N PRO A 102 -11.33 -4.05 1.25
CA PRO A 102 -11.44 -2.59 1.12
C PRO A 102 -10.10 -1.88 0.90
N THR A 103 -9.01 -2.33 1.56
CA THR A 103 -7.69 -1.74 1.35
C THR A 103 -7.17 -2.00 -0.06
N ILE A 104 -7.22 -3.25 -0.52
CA ILE A 104 -6.79 -3.62 -1.88
C ILE A 104 -7.58 -2.86 -2.93
N LEU A 105 -8.91 -2.79 -2.77
CA LEU A 105 -9.80 -2.11 -3.68
C LEU A 105 -9.43 -0.63 -3.83
N LEU A 106 -9.22 0.07 -2.70
CA LEU A 106 -8.83 1.47 -2.68
C LEU A 106 -7.46 1.69 -3.34
N GLN A 107 -6.45 0.91 -2.94
CA GLN A 107 -5.08 1.11 -3.42
C GLN A 107 -4.91 0.77 -4.90
N ILE A 108 -5.47 -0.35 -5.37
CA ILE A 108 -5.39 -0.73 -6.78
C ILE A 108 -6.12 0.30 -7.66
N ALA A 109 -7.32 0.74 -7.25
CA ALA A 109 -8.06 1.75 -8.00
C ALA A 109 -7.24 3.04 -8.17
N SER A 110 -6.60 3.51 -7.09
CA SER A 110 -5.75 4.70 -7.12
C SER A 110 -4.50 4.54 -7.98
N ILE A 111 -3.80 3.40 -7.91
CA ILE A 111 -2.61 3.16 -8.76
C ILE A 111 -3.00 3.09 -10.23
N VAL A 112 -4.07 2.35 -10.56
CA VAL A 112 -4.54 2.21 -11.95
C VAL A 112 -4.92 3.56 -12.53
N LEU A 113 -5.72 4.37 -11.81
CA LEU A 113 -6.10 5.70 -12.25
C LEU A 113 -4.88 6.62 -12.38
N ALA A 114 -3.95 6.57 -11.42
CA ALA A 114 -2.72 7.35 -11.47
C ALA A 114 -1.90 7.03 -12.73
N LEU A 115 -1.76 5.76 -13.10
CA LEU A 115 -1.03 5.36 -14.31
C LEU A 115 -1.73 5.75 -15.60
N LEU A 116 -3.05 5.56 -15.65
CA LEU A 116 -3.87 5.95 -16.81
C LEU A 116 -3.79 7.44 -17.09
N ILE A 117 -3.59 8.27 -16.07
CA ILE A 117 -3.49 9.72 -16.19
C ILE A 117 -2.02 10.17 -16.36
N ALA A 118 -1.12 9.65 -15.54
CA ALA A 118 0.26 10.11 -15.48
C ALA A 118 1.05 9.81 -16.74
N ILE A 119 0.86 8.63 -17.34
CA ILE A 119 1.61 8.21 -18.53
C ILE A 119 1.26 9.12 -19.72
N PRO A 120 -0.02 9.32 -20.11
CA PRO A 120 -0.37 10.24 -21.19
C PRO A 120 0.08 11.68 -20.92
N ILE A 121 -0.13 12.19 -19.70
CA ILE A 121 0.27 13.56 -19.35
C ILE A 121 1.79 13.72 -19.45
N GLY A 122 2.57 12.79 -18.90
CA GLY A 122 4.03 12.81 -18.95
C GLY A 122 4.56 12.76 -20.38
N ILE A 123 3.98 11.94 -21.26
CA ILE A 123 4.32 11.86 -22.68
C ILE A 123 4.03 13.21 -23.38
N ILE A 124 2.85 13.78 -23.17
CA ILE A 124 2.45 15.05 -23.80
C ILE A 124 3.36 16.20 -23.33
N SER A 125 3.66 16.24 -22.03
CA SER A 125 4.57 17.21 -21.40
C SER A 125 5.97 17.14 -22.04
N ALA A 126 6.53 15.93 -22.16
CA ALA A 126 7.84 15.70 -22.77
C ALA A 126 7.89 16.11 -24.25
N LYS A 127 6.84 15.79 -25.03
CA LYS A 127 6.77 16.18 -26.45
C LYS A 127 6.71 17.69 -26.65
N ARG A 128 6.10 18.41 -25.72
CA ARG A 128 5.93 19.88 -25.78
C ARG A 128 6.82 20.57 -24.74
N LYS A 129 8.09 20.15 -24.67
CA LYS A 129 9.07 20.70 -23.71
C LYS A 129 9.07 22.23 -23.72
N TYR A 130 9.05 22.84 -22.54
CA TYR A 130 9.00 24.30 -22.33
C TYR A 130 7.73 25.01 -22.82
N SER A 131 6.70 24.27 -23.24
CA SER A 131 5.39 24.85 -23.48
C SER A 131 4.69 25.23 -22.17
N LYS A 132 3.66 26.07 -22.26
CA LYS A 132 2.81 26.39 -21.09
C LYS A 132 2.22 25.13 -20.45
N LEU A 133 1.81 24.14 -21.25
CA LEU A 133 1.31 22.86 -20.75
C LEU A 133 2.39 22.14 -19.94
N ASP A 134 3.60 22.05 -20.48
CA ASP A 134 4.73 21.40 -19.83
C ASP A 134 5.08 22.05 -18.49
N MET A 135 5.11 23.39 -18.47
CA MET A 135 5.42 24.16 -17.29
C MET A 135 4.32 24.03 -16.22
N THR A 136 3.04 24.10 -16.61
CA THR A 136 1.93 23.90 -15.67
C THR A 136 1.95 22.49 -15.08
N VAL A 137 2.06 21.45 -15.92
CA VAL A 137 2.09 20.06 -15.47
C VAL A 137 3.26 19.81 -14.53
N THR A 138 4.46 20.28 -14.88
CA THR A 138 5.66 20.09 -14.07
C THR A 138 5.54 20.84 -12.74
N THR A 139 5.12 22.10 -12.76
CA THR A 139 4.97 22.92 -11.53
C THR A 139 3.89 22.35 -10.61
N THR A 140 2.71 22.01 -11.14
CA THR A 140 1.63 21.41 -10.33
C THR A 140 2.05 20.05 -9.77
N SER A 141 2.79 19.23 -10.53
CA SER A 141 3.31 17.96 -10.04
C SER A 141 4.34 18.15 -8.92
N LEU A 142 5.25 19.11 -9.05
CA LEU A 142 6.24 19.44 -8.01
C LEU A 142 5.56 19.95 -6.74
N ILE A 143 4.58 20.84 -6.86
CA ILE A 143 3.78 21.29 -5.70
C ILE A 143 3.05 20.11 -5.08
N GLY A 144 2.42 19.27 -5.91
CA GLY A 144 1.69 18.08 -5.46
C GLY A 144 2.56 17.10 -4.68
N THR A 145 3.82 16.89 -5.07
CA THR A 145 4.76 16.04 -4.34
C THR A 145 5.12 16.56 -2.95
N CYS A 146 4.98 17.86 -2.70
CA CYS A 146 5.30 18.47 -1.41
C CYS A 146 4.12 18.42 -0.42
N ILE A 147 2.90 18.17 -0.89
CA ILE A 147 1.70 18.18 -0.04
C ILE A 147 1.54 16.82 0.65
N PRO A 148 1.48 16.76 1.99
CA PRO A 148 1.22 15.51 2.69
C PRO A 148 -0.16 14.94 2.32
N VAL A 149 -0.22 13.64 2.05
CA VAL A 149 -1.45 12.96 1.59
C VAL A 149 -2.60 13.12 2.59
N PHE A 150 -2.33 13.01 3.89
CA PHE A 150 -3.35 13.18 4.93
C PHE A 150 -3.95 14.59 4.93
N TYR A 151 -3.12 15.61 4.73
CA TYR A 151 -3.56 17.00 4.71
C TYR A 151 -4.45 17.26 3.50
N MET A 152 -4.03 16.78 2.32
CA MET A 152 -4.86 16.82 1.12
C MET A 152 -6.18 16.08 1.30
N GLY A 153 -6.15 14.93 2.00
CA GLY A 153 -7.36 14.18 2.37
C GLY A 153 -8.32 14.98 3.24
N ILE A 154 -7.82 15.61 4.31
CA ILE A 154 -8.64 16.46 5.20
C ILE A 154 -9.26 17.63 4.44
N ILE A 155 -8.48 18.33 3.61
CA ILE A 155 -9.02 19.42 2.78
C ILE A 155 -10.10 18.92 1.82
N ALA A 156 -9.86 17.79 1.16
CA ALA A 156 -10.82 17.22 0.24
C ALA A 156 -12.13 16.84 0.95
N ILE A 157 -12.06 16.29 2.16
CA ILE A 157 -13.24 16.02 3.00
C ILE A 157 -13.97 17.32 3.34
N LEU A 158 -13.26 18.37 3.76
CA LEU A 158 -13.89 19.66 4.10
C LEU A 158 -14.60 20.27 2.90
N ILE A 159 -13.97 20.29 1.73
CA ILE A 159 -14.55 20.90 0.52
C ILE A 159 -15.69 20.05 -0.02
N PHE A 160 -15.41 18.79 -0.37
CA PHE A 160 -16.34 17.94 -1.10
C PHE A 160 -17.38 17.27 -0.22
N GLY A 161 -17.04 17.01 1.04
CA GLY A 161 -17.93 16.38 2.01
C GLY A 161 -18.71 17.36 2.85
N TYR A 162 -18.03 18.32 3.49
CA TYR A 162 -18.68 19.24 4.43
C TYR A 162 -19.32 20.46 3.76
N PHE A 163 -18.56 21.25 2.99
CA PHE A 163 -19.08 22.50 2.41
C PHE A 163 -20.00 22.27 1.20
N LEU A 164 -19.60 21.39 0.27
CA LEU A 164 -20.38 21.13 -0.94
C LEU A 164 -21.43 20.02 -0.75
N GLY A 165 -21.20 19.10 0.19
CA GLY A 165 -22.10 17.95 0.41
C GLY A 165 -22.21 17.00 -0.78
N TRP A 166 -21.22 16.98 -1.68
CA TRP A 166 -21.26 16.18 -2.91
C TRP A 166 -20.92 14.72 -2.67
N PHE A 167 -20.04 14.44 -1.71
CA PHE A 167 -19.55 13.10 -1.42
C PHE A 167 -19.57 12.81 0.08
N PRO A 168 -19.62 11.55 0.50
CA PRO A 168 -19.51 11.18 1.90
C PRO A 168 -18.13 11.58 2.47
N ALA A 169 -18.12 12.02 3.74
CA ALA A 169 -16.88 12.39 4.43
C ALA A 169 -15.99 11.17 4.78
N GLY A 170 -16.56 9.96 4.79
CA GLY A 170 -15.81 8.74 5.06
C GLY A 170 -16.68 7.49 5.19
N GLY A 171 -16.03 6.34 5.39
CA GLY A 171 -16.67 5.02 5.41
C GLY A 171 -16.71 4.35 4.05
N LEU A 172 -17.10 3.07 4.01
CA LEU A 172 -17.23 2.28 2.77
C LEU A 172 -18.64 2.35 2.17
N ILE A 173 -19.65 2.43 3.02
CA ILE A 173 -21.07 2.46 2.66
C ILE A 173 -21.85 3.37 3.61
N THR A 174 -22.96 3.91 3.13
CA THR A 174 -23.95 4.62 3.92
C THR A 174 -24.53 3.65 4.95
N GLN A 175 -24.53 4.05 6.23
CA GLN A 175 -25.24 3.30 7.27
C GLN A 175 -26.75 3.43 7.01
N ILE A 176 -27.40 2.31 6.71
CA ILE A 176 -28.85 2.30 6.46
C ILE A 176 -29.58 2.67 7.75
N THR A 177 -30.38 3.72 7.68
CA THR A 177 -31.31 4.12 8.76
C THR A 177 -32.70 4.27 8.17
N GLU A 178 -33.72 4.45 9.02
CA GLU A 178 -35.11 4.68 8.57
C GLU A 178 -35.24 5.85 7.57
N THR A 179 -34.28 6.77 7.57
CA THR A 179 -34.28 7.99 6.74
C THR A 179 -33.20 7.99 5.64
N ARG A 180 -32.30 7.00 5.60
CA ARG A 180 -31.21 6.93 4.60
C ARG A 180 -31.03 5.52 4.07
N GLY A 181 -31.27 5.36 2.78
CA GLY A 181 -30.88 4.17 2.01
C GLY A 181 -29.54 4.37 1.30
N TYR A 182 -29.07 3.32 0.61
CA TYR A 182 -27.90 3.41 -0.26
C TYR A 182 -28.06 4.50 -1.32
N PHE A 183 -26.93 5.06 -1.78
CA PHE A 183 -26.91 5.94 -2.93
C PHE A 183 -27.63 5.31 -4.13
N LEU A 184 -28.69 5.98 -4.61
CA LEU A 184 -29.56 5.48 -5.69
C LEU A 184 -30.14 4.07 -5.45
N GLY A 185 -30.23 3.63 -4.20
CA GLY A 185 -30.72 2.29 -3.83
C GLY A 185 -29.78 1.14 -4.20
N ASN A 186 -28.55 1.41 -4.63
CA ASN A 186 -27.59 0.38 -5.08
C ASN A 186 -26.30 0.44 -4.25
N GLN A 187 -26.00 -0.66 -3.55
CA GLN A 187 -24.81 -0.77 -2.70
C GLN A 187 -23.50 -0.53 -3.47
N THR A 188 -23.39 -0.98 -4.71
CA THR A 188 -22.17 -0.80 -5.52
C THR A 188 -21.95 0.67 -5.89
N LEU A 189 -23.02 1.39 -6.26
CA LEU A 189 -22.93 2.82 -6.55
C LEU A 189 -22.61 3.63 -5.29
N ASP A 190 -23.14 3.20 -4.14
CA ASP A 190 -22.82 3.78 -2.84
C ASP A 190 -21.34 3.59 -2.49
N ILE A 191 -20.77 2.41 -2.70
CA ILE A 191 -19.33 2.18 -2.54
C ILE A 191 -18.53 3.11 -3.44
N LEU A 192 -18.87 3.21 -4.74
CA LEU A 192 -18.16 4.11 -5.66
C LEU A 192 -18.25 5.59 -5.24
N TRP A 193 -19.39 5.99 -4.69
CA TRP A 193 -19.60 7.34 -4.17
C TRP A 193 -18.71 7.62 -2.95
N HIS A 194 -18.58 6.68 -2.02
CA HIS A 194 -17.66 6.76 -0.88
C HIS A 194 -16.19 6.68 -1.30
N MET A 195 -15.88 5.91 -2.35
CA MET A 195 -14.53 5.73 -2.87
C MET A 195 -14.00 6.97 -3.58
N PHE A 196 -14.85 7.83 -4.14
CA PHE A 196 -14.42 8.86 -5.08
C PHE A 196 -13.34 9.78 -4.50
N VAL A 197 -13.62 10.40 -3.34
CA VAL A 197 -12.70 11.34 -2.70
C VAL A 197 -11.39 10.68 -2.24
N PRO A 198 -11.39 9.56 -1.47
CA PRO A 198 -10.15 8.92 -1.07
C PRO A 198 -9.34 8.43 -2.27
N THR A 199 -10.00 7.87 -3.29
CA THR A 199 -9.33 7.40 -4.50
C THR A 199 -8.71 8.56 -5.27
N ALA A 200 -9.40 9.70 -5.40
CA ALA A 200 -8.88 10.88 -6.09
C ALA A 200 -7.66 11.48 -5.38
N VAL A 201 -7.68 11.55 -4.05
CA VAL A 201 -6.55 12.03 -3.23
C VAL A 201 -5.34 11.11 -3.39
N LEU A 202 -5.52 9.80 -3.24
CA LEU A 202 -4.43 8.85 -3.45
C LEU A 202 -3.92 8.86 -4.90
N THR A 203 -4.82 8.96 -5.88
CA THR A 203 -4.49 9.08 -7.31
C THR A 203 -3.59 10.30 -7.53
N PHE A 204 -3.95 11.47 -6.99
CA PHE A 204 -3.14 12.68 -7.11
C PHE A 204 -1.75 12.54 -6.48
N ALA A 205 -1.68 11.94 -5.28
CA ALA A 205 -0.42 11.71 -4.58
C ALA A 205 0.53 10.78 -5.38
N ILE A 206 -0.01 9.75 -6.03
CA ILE A 206 0.76 8.78 -6.80
C ILE A 206 1.11 9.33 -8.19
N LEU A 207 0.20 10.06 -8.85
CA LEU A 207 0.40 10.52 -10.23
C LEU A 207 1.48 11.60 -10.33
N ALA A 208 1.58 12.50 -9.33
CA ALA A 208 2.51 13.63 -9.36
C ALA A 208 3.99 13.23 -9.60
N PRO A 209 4.59 12.32 -8.82
CA PRO A 209 5.96 11.87 -9.09
C PRO A 209 6.08 11.04 -10.38
N ILE A 210 5.05 10.26 -10.73
CA ILE A 210 5.07 9.43 -11.95
C ILE A 210 5.07 10.30 -13.21
N VAL A 211 4.29 11.38 -13.26
CA VAL A 211 4.27 12.33 -14.38
C VAL A 211 5.68 12.89 -14.62
N LEU A 212 6.36 13.32 -13.55
CA LEU A 212 7.72 13.86 -13.62
C LEU A 212 8.71 12.81 -14.13
N LEU A 213 8.61 11.58 -13.64
CA LEU A 213 9.47 10.48 -14.02
C LEU A 213 9.28 10.06 -15.49
N VAL A 214 8.02 9.89 -15.93
CA VAL A 214 7.67 9.60 -17.34
C VAL A 214 8.20 10.73 -18.22
N ARG A 215 7.96 11.97 -17.83
CA ARG A 215 8.41 13.15 -18.60
C ARG A 215 9.93 13.17 -18.75
N SER A 216 10.68 13.03 -17.66
CA SER A 216 12.15 13.06 -17.70
C SER A 216 12.71 11.94 -18.57
N SER A 217 12.21 10.71 -18.37
CA SER A 217 12.64 9.54 -19.11
C SER A 217 12.31 9.68 -20.61
N MET A 218 11.13 10.19 -20.95
CA MET A 218 10.76 10.46 -22.34
C MET A 218 11.66 11.52 -22.99
N LEU A 219 12.00 12.59 -22.27
CA LEU A 219 12.90 13.64 -22.78
C LEU A 219 14.31 13.14 -23.06
N GLU A 220 14.82 12.23 -22.22
CA GLU A 220 16.14 11.60 -22.41
C GLU A 220 16.12 10.64 -23.59
N ILE A 221 15.11 9.76 -23.64
CA ILE A 221 15.01 8.75 -24.70
C ILE A 221 14.79 9.38 -26.07
N LEU A 222 13.96 10.43 -26.19
CA LEU A 222 13.68 11.09 -27.47
C LEU A 222 14.91 11.78 -28.10
N LYS A 223 16.00 11.95 -27.35
CA LYS A 223 17.28 12.50 -27.82
C LYS A 223 18.30 11.44 -28.27
N GLN A 224 17.99 10.16 -28.11
CA GLN A 224 18.92 9.07 -28.44
C GLN A 224 19.08 8.89 -29.95
N ASP A 225 20.26 8.49 -30.40
CA ASP A 225 20.59 8.34 -31.83
C ASP A 225 19.69 7.32 -32.55
N TYR A 226 19.28 6.24 -31.87
CA TYR A 226 18.37 5.25 -32.45
C TYR A 226 16.98 5.83 -32.73
N ILE A 227 16.55 6.86 -31.99
CA ILE A 227 15.30 7.59 -32.25
C ILE A 227 15.46 8.50 -33.48
N LEU A 228 16.62 9.15 -33.63
CA LEU A 228 16.94 9.92 -34.82
C LEU A 228 16.97 9.02 -36.07
N ALA A 229 17.62 7.86 -35.99
CA ALA A 229 17.65 6.86 -37.07
C ALA A 229 16.24 6.35 -37.41
N ALA A 230 15.39 6.11 -36.39
CA ALA A 230 14.00 5.72 -36.60
C ALA A 230 13.20 6.79 -37.36
N ARG A 231 13.37 8.08 -37.02
CA ARG A 231 12.76 9.21 -37.75
C ARG A 231 13.29 9.32 -39.18
N ALA A 232 14.61 9.22 -39.36
CA ALA A 232 15.25 9.28 -40.68
C ALA A 232 14.81 8.13 -41.60
N SER A 233 14.45 6.98 -41.03
CA SER A 233 13.89 5.83 -41.74
C SER A 233 12.42 6.01 -42.17
N GLY A 234 11.82 7.19 -41.94
CA GLY A 234 10.45 7.51 -42.35
C GLY A 234 9.35 7.00 -41.43
N LEU A 235 9.68 6.53 -40.21
CA LEU A 235 8.66 6.10 -39.26
C LEU A 235 7.82 7.29 -38.77
N SER A 236 6.51 7.07 -38.64
CA SER A 236 5.60 8.11 -38.13
C SER A 236 5.95 8.51 -36.69
N GLU A 237 5.75 9.78 -36.33
CA GLU A 237 6.06 10.27 -34.97
C GLU A 237 5.28 9.50 -33.89
N ARG A 238 4.09 8.97 -34.21
CA ARG A 238 3.33 8.09 -33.31
C ARG A 238 4.05 6.76 -33.07
N ALA A 239 4.60 6.14 -34.11
CA ALA A 239 5.39 4.92 -33.97
C ALA A 239 6.68 5.18 -33.19
N VAL A 240 7.41 6.26 -33.50
CA VAL A 240 8.62 6.66 -32.78
C VAL A 240 8.35 6.83 -31.28
N VAL A 241 7.28 7.57 -30.93
CA VAL A 241 6.93 7.82 -29.53
C VAL A 241 6.45 6.57 -28.81
N PHE A 242 5.41 5.88 -29.30
CA PHE A 242 4.76 4.80 -28.53
C PHE A 242 5.49 3.46 -28.64
N LYS A 243 6.14 3.18 -29.78
CA LYS A 243 6.81 1.87 -30.02
C LYS A 243 8.28 1.88 -29.62
N HIS A 244 9.00 2.98 -29.87
CA HIS A 244 10.45 3.03 -29.71
C HIS A 244 10.91 3.83 -28.48
N ALA A 245 10.25 4.95 -28.16
CA ALA A 245 10.64 5.76 -27.02
C ALA A 245 9.97 5.29 -25.71
N LEU A 246 8.64 5.15 -25.70
CA LEU A 246 7.87 4.88 -24.50
C LEU A 246 8.26 3.56 -23.82
N ARG A 247 8.50 2.50 -24.59
CA ARG A 247 8.90 1.20 -24.04
C ARG A 247 10.14 1.29 -23.15
N ASN A 248 11.13 2.08 -23.56
CA ASN A 248 12.37 2.25 -22.81
C ASN A 248 12.21 3.31 -21.70
N ALA A 249 11.42 4.36 -21.95
CA ALA A 249 11.13 5.39 -20.96
C ALA A 249 10.29 4.89 -19.77
N LEU A 250 9.55 3.78 -19.91
CA LEU A 250 8.76 3.19 -18.83
C LEU A 250 9.56 2.28 -17.90
N ILE A 251 10.82 1.93 -18.22
CA ILE A 251 11.64 1.05 -17.35
C ILE A 251 11.73 1.61 -15.92
N PRO A 252 12.08 2.89 -15.70
CA PRO A 252 12.12 3.46 -14.35
C PRO A 252 10.73 3.58 -13.72
N VAL A 253 9.69 3.74 -14.54
CA VAL A 253 8.31 3.87 -14.06
C VAL A 253 7.83 2.55 -13.48
N VAL A 254 8.17 1.42 -14.09
CA VAL A 254 7.88 0.09 -13.55
C VAL A 254 8.53 -0.11 -12.17
N THR A 255 9.80 0.29 -12.02
CA THR A 255 10.48 0.30 -10.71
C THR A 255 9.66 1.02 -9.65
N TYR A 256 9.28 2.25 -9.99
CA TYR A 256 8.63 3.15 -9.07
C TYR A 256 7.25 2.63 -8.66
N VAL A 257 6.48 2.13 -9.63
CA VAL A 257 5.18 1.49 -9.40
C VAL A 257 5.33 0.22 -8.56
N GLY A 258 6.36 -0.58 -8.81
CA GLY A 258 6.66 -1.78 -8.03
C GLY A 258 6.89 -1.50 -6.56
N ILE A 259 7.69 -0.47 -6.25
CA ILE A 259 7.93 0.02 -4.89
C ILE A 259 6.63 0.51 -4.24
N TYR A 260 5.82 1.29 -4.97
CA TYR A 260 4.52 1.75 -4.47
C TYR A 260 3.55 0.61 -4.20
N PHE A 261 3.51 -0.38 -5.10
CA PHE A 261 2.66 -1.55 -4.95
C PHE A 261 3.07 -2.37 -3.72
N GLY A 262 4.37 -2.54 -3.48
CA GLY A 262 4.87 -3.20 -2.26
C GLY A 262 4.60 -2.42 -0.99
N GLY A 263 4.75 -1.09 -1.04
CA GLY A 263 4.49 -0.20 0.08
C GLY A 263 3.03 0.18 0.30
N MET A 264 2.08 -0.30 -0.54
CA MET A 264 0.71 0.22 -0.52
C MET A 264 0.02 -0.01 0.83
N LEU A 265 0.30 -1.14 1.47
CA LEU A 265 -0.28 -1.47 2.78
C LEU A 265 0.41 -0.73 3.92
N ALA A 266 1.67 -0.32 3.75
CA ALA A 266 2.40 0.47 4.73
C ALA A 266 1.90 1.93 4.79
N GLY A 267 1.47 2.50 3.66
CA GLY A 267 0.88 3.85 3.59
C GLY A 267 -0.61 3.92 3.93
N ALA A 268 -1.32 2.80 3.84
CA ALA A 268 -2.76 2.69 4.09
C ALA A 268 -3.23 3.22 5.48
N PRO A 269 -2.50 3.02 6.61
CA PRO A 269 -2.93 3.46 7.93
C PRO A 269 -3.33 4.92 8.01
N ILE A 270 -2.56 5.79 7.38
CA ILE A 270 -2.78 7.24 7.45
C ILE A 270 -4.03 7.62 6.63
N THR A 271 -4.10 7.17 5.38
CA THR A 271 -5.21 7.53 4.48
C THR A 271 -6.53 6.92 4.92
N GLU A 272 -6.54 5.65 5.33
CA GLU A 272 -7.76 4.98 5.77
C GLU A 272 -8.29 5.56 7.08
N THR A 273 -7.41 6.03 7.97
CA THR A 273 -7.83 6.71 9.20
C THR A 273 -8.49 8.05 8.88
N VAL A 274 -7.90 8.85 7.97
CA VAL A 274 -8.47 10.16 7.57
C VAL A 274 -9.86 10.00 6.96
N PHE A 275 -10.05 9.02 6.07
CA PHE A 275 -11.31 8.78 5.39
C PHE A 275 -12.25 7.82 6.13
N ASN A 276 -11.92 7.44 7.37
CA ASN A 276 -12.70 6.45 8.13
C ASN A 276 -12.95 5.14 7.35
N TRP A 277 -12.05 4.81 6.42
CA TRP A 277 -12.15 3.68 5.52
C TRP A 277 -11.93 2.38 6.30
N PRO A 278 -12.81 1.37 6.19
CA PRO A 278 -12.68 0.14 6.95
C PRO A 278 -11.66 -0.79 6.28
N GLY A 279 -10.37 -0.47 6.41
CA GLY A 279 -9.27 -1.25 5.87
C GLY A 279 -8.26 -1.71 6.92
N VAL A 280 -7.29 -2.54 6.50
CA VAL A 280 -6.25 -3.11 7.37
C VAL A 280 -5.32 -2.03 7.94
N GLY A 281 -5.13 -0.93 7.22
CA GLY A 281 -4.32 0.18 7.71
C GLY A 281 -4.98 0.85 8.89
N ARG A 282 -6.28 1.13 8.81
CA ARG A 282 -7.03 1.69 9.95
C ARG A 282 -7.09 0.70 11.12
N LEU A 283 -7.26 -0.59 10.84
CA LEU A 283 -7.19 -1.65 11.86
C LEU A 283 -5.83 -1.64 12.58
N PHE A 284 -4.73 -1.46 11.85
CA PHE A 284 -3.39 -1.34 12.42
C PHE A 284 -3.24 -0.16 13.37
N VAL A 285 -3.78 1.02 13.02
CA VAL A 285 -3.77 2.20 13.90
C VAL A 285 -4.57 1.91 15.17
N GLN A 286 -5.75 1.31 15.05
CA GLN A 286 -6.57 0.94 16.22
C GLN A 286 -5.85 -0.05 17.12
N ALA A 287 -5.21 -1.07 16.54
CA ALA A 287 -4.46 -2.08 17.26
C ALA A 287 -3.26 -1.47 18.00
N THR A 288 -2.56 -0.55 17.35
CA THR A 288 -1.44 0.19 17.94
C THR A 288 -1.89 1.01 19.14
N THR A 289 -2.99 1.77 19.00
CA THR A 289 -3.52 2.60 20.09
C THR A 289 -4.01 1.77 21.28
N LYS A 290 -4.58 0.59 21.02
CA LYS A 290 -5.06 -0.33 22.06
C LYS A 290 -4.02 -1.34 22.53
N LEU A 291 -2.79 -1.26 21.99
CA LEU A 291 -1.70 -2.20 22.24
C LEU A 291 -2.14 -3.66 22.02
N ASP A 292 -2.87 -3.94 20.94
CA ASP A 292 -3.31 -5.28 20.51
C ASP A 292 -2.20 -5.95 19.67
N PHE A 293 -1.25 -6.59 20.35
CA PHE A 293 -0.03 -7.11 19.74
C PHE A 293 -0.27 -8.21 18.68
N PRO A 294 -1.16 -9.21 18.88
CA PRO A 294 -1.49 -10.20 17.85
C PRO A 294 -1.94 -9.56 16.54
N VAL A 295 -2.80 -8.54 16.61
CA VAL A 295 -3.27 -7.82 15.41
C VAL A 295 -2.12 -7.01 14.76
N ILE A 296 -1.32 -6.28 15.54
CA ILE A 296 -0.16 -5.52 15.03
C ILE A 296 0.82 -6.45 14.32
N MET A 297 1.15 -7.59 14.95
CA MET A 297 2.07 -8.58 14.40
C MET A 297 1.48 -9.21 13.14
N GLY A 298 0.23 -9.65 13.17
CA GLY A 298 -0.45 -10.26 12.02
C GLY A 298 -0.51 -9.34 10.81
N ILE A 299 -0.88 -8.06 11.00
CA ILE A 299 -0.91 -7.08 9.92
C ILE A 299 0.50 -6.78 9.41
N THR A 300 1.51 -6.74 10.28
CA THR A 300 2.90 -6.51 9.85
C THR A 300 3.45 -7.67 9.05
N VAL A 301 3.11 -8.92 9.41
CA VAL A 301 3.42 -10.09 8.59
C VAL A 301 2.74 -9.99 7.23
N LEU A 302 1.46 -9.62 7.19
CA LEU A 302 0.75 -9.42 5.92
C LEU A 302 1.44 -8.35 5.04
N ILE A 303 1.75 -7.18 5.59
CA ILE A 303 2.46 -6.11 4.89
C ILE A 303 3.79 -6.64 4.36
N THR A 304 4.52 -7.41 5.17
CA THR A 304 5.81 -7.99 4.80
C THR A 304 5.65 -8.94 3.61
N ILE A 305 4.75 -9.92 3.71
CA ILE A 305 4.49 -10.89 2.63
C ILE A 305 4.08 -10.17 1.34
N MET A 306 3.19 -9.19 1.43
CA MET A 306 2.74 -8.40 0.27
C MET A 306 3.88 -7.58 -0.34
N THR A 307 4.74 -6.99 0.48
CA THR A 307 5.95 -6.27 0.01
C THR A 307 6.91 -7.23 -0.70
N LEU A 308 7.10 -8.43 -0.15
CA LEU A 308 7.94 -9.46 -0.76
C LEU A 308 7.40 -9.92 -2.13
N ILE A 309 6.08 -10.14 -2.22
CA ILE A 309 5.41 -10.49 -3.48
C ILE A 309 5.55 -9.35 -4.50
N ALA A 310 5.32 -8.11 -4.08
CA ALA A 310 5.46 -6.94 -4.95
C ALA A 310 6.88 -6.77 -5.50
N ASN A 311 7.89 -6.95 -4.65
CA ASN A 311 9.29 -6.93 -5.08
C ASN A 311 9.52 -8.02 -6.13
N LEU A 312 9.09 -9.25 -5.86
CA LEU A 312 9.24 -10.36 -6.80
C LEU A 312 8.57 -10.08 -8.16
N ILE A 313 7.37 -9.50 -8.17
CA ILE A 313 6.67 -9.07 -9.40
C ILE A 313 7.48 -8.01 -10.14
N THR A 314 8.02 -7.02 -9.44
CA THR A 314 8.85 -5.95 -10.02
C THR A 314 10.09 -6.53 -10.68
N ASP A 315 10.71 -7.51 -10.02
CA ASP A 315 11.94 -8.17 -10.48
C ASP A 315 11.74 -9.03 -11.72
N LEU A 316 10.64 -9.78 -11.72
CA LEU A 316 10.19 -10.52 -12.89
C LEU A 316 9.91 -9.57 -14.06
N THR A 317 9.31 -8.42 -13.77
CA THR A 317 9.00 -7.41 -14.78
C THR A 317 10.29 -6.83 -15.38
N TYR A 318 11.34 -6.59 -14.58
CA TYR A 318 12.65 -6.21 -15.12
C TYR A 318 13.23 -7.26 -16.05
N GLY A 319 13.25 -8.53 -15.63
CA GLY A 319 13.77 -9.61 -16.45
C GLY A 319 13.00 -9.81 -17.76
N TYR A 320 11.75 -9.35 -17.84
CA TYR A 320 10.94 -9.33 -19.06
C TYR A 320 11.20 -8.08 -19.92
N ILE A 321 11.28 -6.89 -19.32
CA ILE A 321 11.44 -5.64 -20.05
C ILE A 321 12.87 -5.45 -20.57
N ASP A 322 13.88 -5.78 -19.75
CA ASP A 322 15.29 -5.69 -20.13
C ASP A 322 15.98 -7.07 -20.02
N PRO A 323 16.19 -7.76 -21.16
CA PRO A 323 16.85 -9.05 -21.19
C PRO A 323 18.36 -8.99 -20.82
N ARG A 324 18.98 -7.80 -20.74
CA ARG A 324 20.40 -7.63 -20.35
C ARG A 324 20.63 -7.95 -18.88
N ILE A 325 19.62 -7.76 -18.03
CA ILE A 325 19.64 -8.08 -16.59
C ILE A 325 19.73 -9.60 -16.38
N ARG A 326 19.41 -10.42 -17.39
CA ARG A 326 19.52 -11.88 -17.32
C ARG A 326 20.96 -12.39 -17.36
N VAL A 327 21.96 -11.54 -17.65
CA VAL A 327 23.34 -11.99 -17.88
C VAL A 327 24.20 -11.92 -16.61
N GLU A 328 23.86 -11.08 -15.63
CA GLU A 328 24.41 -11.10 -14.27
C GLU A 328 23.82 -12.25 -13.42
#